data_AF-J7R7V7-F1
#
_entry.id   AF-J7R7V7-F1
#
_cell.length_a   1.000
_cell.length_b   1.000
_cell.length_c   1.000
_cell.angle_alpha   90.00
_cell.angle_beta   90.00
_cell.angle_gamma   90.00
#
_symmetry.space_group_name_H-M   'P 1'
#
loop_
_entity.id
_entity.type
_entity.pdbx_description
1 polymer ?
#
loop_
_entity_poly.entity_id
_entity_poly.type
_entity_poly.pdbx_seq_one_letter_code
_entity_poly.pdbx_strand_id
1 'polypeptide(L)'
;MRQKRAKSYRKQLLVYNHTFRFREPYQVILDDEIVLQATESKFDLYKALQRTVQAEVKLMITQCCMQALYATNNRQAIDMAKRYERRRCNHPPKDPKSPFECIESVVDIKGENKHRYIVACQNIDLRRKLRRVPGVPLIHVSRAVMIMEPLSDASARISKRMEQQKLFSGLNDAKAAGIKAAETEKVEDKGKEAPEAKPKKRKLGPKQPNPLSMKKKKKDGNSEQKNVGTKKDNEDDSTDKKKRKRRHKAKKEPSDSHGESQKQDESDA
;
A
#
# COMPACT_ATOMS: atom_id res chain seq x y z
N MET A 1 11.28 -5.62 18.11
CA MET A 1 11.75 -5.47 16.71
C MET A 1 10.77 -5.99 15.64
N ARG A 2 10.48 -7.31 15.57
CA ARG A 2 9.73 -7.98 14.47
C ARG A 2 8.46 -7.25 13.99
N GLN A 3 7.58 -6.84 14.90
CA GLN A 3 6.33 -6.14 14.57
C GLN A 3 6.54 -4.79 13.85
N LYS A 4 7.59 -4.02 14.20
CA LYS A 4 7.91 -2.75 13.52
C LYS A 4 8.26 -2.99 12.04
N ARG A 5 9.06 -4.04 11.75
CA ARG A 5 9.37 -4.46 10.36
C ARG A 5 8.12 -4.90 9.60
N ALA A 6 7.27 -5.74 10.21
CA ALA A 6 6.01 -6.18 9.59
C ALA A 6 5.09 -5.01 9.20
N LYS A 7 4.94 -4.00 10.07
CA LYS A 7 4.19 -2.77 9.75
C LYS A 7 4.82 -1.99 8.58
N SER A 8 6.15 -1.93 8.51
CA SER A 8 6.89 -1.29 7.41
C SER A 8 6.66 -2.00 6.08
N TYR A 9 6.88 -3.32 6.03
CA TYR A 9 6.70 -4.12 4.81
C TYR A 9 5.24 -4.09 4.32
N ARG A 10 4.26 -4.07 5.22
CA ARG A 10 2.84 -3.90 4.85
C ARG A 10 2.55 -2.55 4.19
N LYS A 11 3.11 -1.45 4.72
CA LYS A 11 3.00 -0.12 4.08
C LYS A 11 3.67 -0.10 2.70
N GLN A 12 4.79 -0.78 2.55
CA GLN A 12 5.54 -0.85 1.30
C GLN A 12 4.82 -1.70 0.22
N LEU A 13 4.29 -2.86 0.59
CA LEU A 13 3.50 -3.71 -0.32
C LEU A 13 2.19 -3.04 -0.74
N LEU A 14 1.56 -2.26 0.14
CA LEU A 14 0.42 -1.42 -0.23
C LEU A 14 0.79 -0.46 -1.38
N VAL A 15 1.97 0.16 -1.36
CA VAL A 15 2.46 0.99 -2.49
C VAL A 15 2.66 0.16 -3.76
N TYR A 16 3.26 -1.02 -3.68
CA TYR A 16 3.40 -1.91 -4.84
C TYR A 16 2.04 -2.36 -5.43
N ASN A 17 1.02 -2.58 -4.59
CA ASN A 17 -0.32 -2.97 -5.03
C ASN A 17 -1.09 -1.80 -5.68
N HIS A 18 -1.06 -0.60 -5.09
CA HIS A 18 -1.79 0.56 -5.62
C HIS A 18 -1.12 1.23 -6.84
N THR A 19 0.22 1.25 -6.90
CA THR A 19 0.97 1.87 -8.00
C THR A 19 1.31 0.86 -9.08
N PHE A 20 1.94 -0.27 -8.72
CA PHE A 20 2.49 -1.25 -9.67
C PHE A 20 1.57 -2.48 -9.88
N ARG A 21 0.34 -2.46 -9.34
CA ARG A 21 -0.72 -3.46 -9.55
C ARG A 21 -0.33 -4.90 -9.19
N PHE A 22 0.54 -5.07 -8.19
CA PHE A 22 0.81 -6.37 -7.58
C PHE A 22 -0.47 -6.98 -6.99
N ARG A 23 -0.54 -8.31 -7.00
CA ARG A 23 -1.66 -9.13 -6.52
C ARG A 23 -1.12 -10.43 -5.93
N GLU A 24 -1.94 -11.04 -5.07
CA GLU A 24 -1.73 -12.35 -4.48
C GLU A 24 -2.22 -13.46 -5.44
N PRO A 25 -1.59 -14.66 -5.47
CA PRO A 25 -0.34 -15.02 -4.81
C PRO A 25 0.88 -14.33 -5.45
N TYR A 26 1.75 -13.77 -4.62
CA TYR A 26 2.89 -12.97 -5.09
C TYR A 26 3.96 -13.88 -5.72
N GLN A 27 4.33 -13.62 -6.97
CA GLN A 27 5.34 -14.41 -7.67
C GLN A 27 6.74 -13.98 -7.25
N VAL A 28 7.48 -14.88 -6.58
CA VAL A 28 8.84 -14.64 -6.10
C VAL A 28 9.82 -15.46 -6.93
N ILE A 29 10.72 -14.79 -7.66
CA ILE A 29 11.88 -15.45 -8.27
C ILE A 29 12.95 -15.63 -7.19
N LEU A 30 13.41 -16.87 -7.05
CA LEU A 30 14.56 -17.27 -6.25
C LEU A 30 15.81 -17.33 -7.13
N ASP A 31 16.88 -16.78 -6.58
CA ASP A 31 18.26 -16.93 -7.06
C ASP A 31 18.85 -18.31 -6.68
N ASP A 32 20.03 -18.67 -7.19
CA ASP A 32 20.71 -19.90 -6.74
C ASP A 32 21.47 -19.68 -5.42
N GLU A 33 22.18 -18.56 -5.27
CA GLU A 33 22.89 -18.18 -4.04
C GLU A 33 21.99 -18.27 -2.79
N ILE A 34 20.74 -17.81 -2.89
CA ILE A 34 19.81 -17.77 -1.75
C ILE A 34 19.29 -19.17 -1.36
N VAL A 35 19.24 -20.12 -2.31
CA VAL A 35 18.84 -21.51 -2.04
C VAL A 35 19.98 -22.30 -1.41
N LEU A 36 21.23 -22.05 -1.83
CA LEU A 36 22.43 -22.59 -1.17
C LEU A 36 22.49 -22.12 0.29
N GLN A 37 22.44 -20.81 0.52
CA GLN A 37 22.47 -20.22 1.86
C GLN A 37 21.30 -20.70 2.74
N ALA A 38 20.10 -20.87 2.17
CA ALA A 38 18.95 -21.42 2.90
C ALA A 38 19.13 -22.90 3.25
N THR A 39 19.82 -23.67 2.43
CA THR A 39 20.13 -25.09 2.70
C THR A 39 21.13 -25.20 3.85
N GLU A 40 22.23 -24.46 3.78
CA GLU A 40 23.27 -24.39 4.82
C GLU A 40 22.69 -23.98 6.19
N SER A 41 21.88 -22.91 6.20
CA SER A 41 21.24 -22.40 7.41
C SER A 41 19.95 -23.12 7.82
N LYS A 42 19.58 -24.21 7.13
CA LYS A 42 18.35 -25.01 7.34
C LYS A 42 17.07 -24.16 7.42
N PHE A 43 17.01 -23.13 6.57
CA PHE A 43 16.06 -22.04 6.63
C PHE A 43 14.87 -22.25 5.69
N ASP A 44 13.66 -22.31 6.26
CA ASP A 44 12.42 -22.48 5.50
C ASP A 44 12.07 -21.20 4.70
N LEU A 45 12.51 -21.15 3.44
CA LEU A 45 12.25 -20.05 2.50
C LEU A 45 10.77 -19.76 2.31
N TYR A 46 9.91 -20.78 2.24
CA TYR A 46 8.47 -20.60 2.01
C TYR A 46 7.82 -19.89 3.19
N LYS A 47 7.98 -20.44 4.40
CA LYS A 47 7.47 -19.80 5.61
C LYS A 47 8.14 -18.44 5.82
N ALA A 48 9.39 -18.23 5.43
CA ALA A 48 10.08 -16.94 5.56
C ALA A 48 9.54 -15.86 4.63
N LEU A 49 9.32 -16.19 3.35
CA LEU A 49 8.73 -15.28 2.36
C LEU A 49 7.29 -14.94 2.73
N GLN A 50 6.48 -15.94 3.09
CA GLN A 50 5.12 -15.74 3.60
C GLN A 50 5.09 -14.83 4.85
N ARG A 51 6.01 -15.03 5.82
CA ARG A 51 6.16 -14.15 7.01
C ARG A 51 6.63 -12.72 6.66
N THR A 52 7.35 -12.53 5.56
CA THR A 52 7.90 -11.23 5.15
C THR A 52 6.87 -10.43 4.35
N VAL A 53 6.25 -11.08 3.36
CA VAL A 53 5.23 -10.52 2.46
C VAL A 53 3.86 -10.39 3.14
N GLN A 54 3.57 -11.22 4.15
CA GLN A 54 2.28 -11.27 4.89
C GLN A 54 1.08 -11.65 4.01
N ALA A 55 1.35 -12.48 2.99
CA ALA A 55 0.40 -13.00 2.01
C ALA A 55 0.97 -14.30 1.40
N GLU A 56 0.18 -15.01 0.62
CA GLU A 56 0.60 -16.20 -0.12
C GLU A 56 1.64 -15.87 -1.20
N VAL A 57 2.65 -16.74 -1.32
CA VAL A 57 3.81 -16.55 -2.18
C VAL A 57 3.98 -17.75 -3.11
N LYS A 58 4.03 -17.50 -4.42
CA LYS A 58 4.34 -18.50 -5.42
C LYS A 58 5.84 -18.49 -5.67
N LEU A 59 6.56 -19.48 -5.15
CA LEU A 59 8.01 -19.57 -5.30
C LEU A 59 8.37 -20.13 -6.67
N MET A 60 9.23 -19.42 -7.38
CA MET A 60 9.69 -19.76 -8.72
C MET A 60 11.21 -19.74 -8.80
N ILE A 61 11.81 -20.68 -9.52
CA ILE A 61 13.25 -20.67 -9.84
C ILE A 61 13.45 -20.66 -11.35
N THR A 62 14.41 -19.89 -11.87
CA THR A 62 14.70 -19.88 -13.32
C THR A 62 15.43 -21.16 -13.75
N GLN A 63 15.31 -21.55 -15.01
CA GLN A 63 16.02 -22.74 -15.52
C GLN A 63 17.56 -22.54 -15.51
N CYS A 64 18.07 -21.30 -15.62
CA CYS A 64 19.50 -21.01 -15.50
C CYS A 64 19.99 -21.10 -14.04
N CYS A 65 19.25 -20.55 -13.07
CA CYS A 65 19.56 -20.69 -11.64
C CYS A 65 19.52 -22.18 -11.22
N MET A 66 18.56 -22.95 -11.73
CA MET A 66 18.50 -24.40 -11.50
C MET A 66 19.73 -25.13 -12.09
N GLN A 67 20.25 -24.66 -13.24
CA GLN A 67 21.44 -25.23 -13.88
C GLN A 67 22.73 -24.91 -13.11
N ALA A 68 22.85 -23.69 -12.55
CA ALA A 68 23.93 -23.33 -11.65
C ALA A 68 23.89 -24.17 -10.36
N LEU A 69 22.71 -24.38 -9.76
CA LEU A 69 22.55 -25.29 -8.63
C LEU A 69 23.01 -26.73 -8.96
N TYR A 70 22.73 -27.24 -10.16
CA TYR A 70 23.26 -28.55 -10.58
C TYR A 70 24.80 -28.57 -10.64
N ALA A 71 25.45 -27.50 -11.12
CA ALA A 71 26.91 -27.41 -11.16
C ALA A 71 27.55 -27.43 -9.75
N THR A 72 26.87 -26.90 -8.71
CA THR A 72 27.36 -27.00 -7.32
C THR A 72 27.35 -28.42 -6.75
N ASN A 73 26.66 -29.36 -7.39
CA ASN A 73 26.45 -30.74 -6.92
C ASN A 73 25.80 -30.89 -5.51
N ASN A 74 25.34 -29.81 -4.88
CA ASN A 74 24.68 -29.84 -3.57
C ASN A 74 23.28 -30.44 -3.68
N ARG A 75 23.19 -31.77 -3.47
CA ARG A 75 21.93 -32.55 -3.54
C ARG A 75 20.81 -31.95 -2.69
N GLN A 76 21.10 -31.45 -1.49
CA GLN A 76 20.08 -30.88 -0.60
C GLN A 76 19.49 -29.57 -1.16
N ALA A 77 20.33 -28.69 -1.71
CA ALA A 77 19.87 -27.46 -2.35
C ALA A 77 19.10 -27.73 -3.65
N ILE A 78 19.57 -28.70 -4.44
CA ILE A 78 18.91 -29.20 -5.65
C ILE A 78 17.52 -29.77 -5.31
N ASP A 79 17.39 -30.59 -4.27
CA ASP A 79 16.12 -31.23 -3.86
C ASP A 79 15.19 -30.29 -3.08
N MET A 80 15.70 -29.15 -2.60
CA MET A 80 14.89 -28.02 -2.17
C MET A 80 14.34 -27.27 -3.39
N ALA A 81 15.20 -26.90 -4.34
CA ALA A 81 14.84 -26.14 -5.54
C ALA A 81 13.84 -26.87 -6.46
N LYS A 82 13.94 -28.20 -6.57
CA LYS A 82 12.97 -29.05 -7.31
C LYS A 82 11.52 -28.91 -6.81
N ARG A 83 11.29 -28.42 -5.60
CA ARG A 83 9.94 -28.22 -5.01
C ARG A 83 9.28 -26.90 -5.42
N TYR A 84 10.03 -26.00 -6.05
CA TYR A 84 9.56 -24.68 -6.48
C TYR A 84 9.20 -24.69 -7.98
N GLU A 85 8.33 -23.78 -8.42
CA GLU A 85 7.88 -23.77 -9.81
C GLU A 85 9.00 -23.34 -10.76
N ARG A 86 9.22 -24.06 -11.86
CA ARG A 86 10.23 -23.67 -12.84
C ARG A 86 9.73 -22.53 -13.72
N ARG A 87 10.33 -21.34 -13.59
CA ARG A 87 10.19 -20.25 -14.56
C ARG A 87 11.01 -20.57 -15.80
N ARG A 88 10.31 -20.84 -16.91
CA ARG A 88 10.93 -20.87 -18.25
C ARG A 88 11.43 -19.46 -18.58
N CYS A 89 12.70 -19.36 -18.97
CA CYS A 89 13.44 -18.12 -19.20
C CYS A 89 13.95 -17.97 -20.65
N ASN A 90 13.49 -18.84 -21.56
CA ASN A 90 13.79 -18.86 -23.00
C ASN A 90 15.29 -18.93 -23.42
N HIS A 91 16.23 -19.00 -22.48
CA HIS A 91 17.62 -19.36 -22.74
C HIS A 91 17.78 -20.84 -23.11
N PRO A 92 18.69 -21.20 -24.02
CA PRO A 92 18.91 -22.58 -24.45
C PRO A 92 19.49 -23.43 -23.31
N PRO A 93 18.93 -24.62 -22.97
CA PRO A 93 19.45 -25.44 -21.88
C PRO A 93 20.89 -25.96 -22.07
N LYS A 94 21.42 -25.93 -23.31
CA LYS A 94 22.81 -26.28 -23.63
C LYS A 94 23.83 -25.17 -23.31
N ASP A 95 23.37 -23.92 -23.31
CA ASP A 95 24.20 -22.73 -23.07
C ASP A 95 23.49 -21.82 -22.05
N PRO A 96 23.57 -22.16 -20.75
CA PRO A 96 22.90 -21.44 -19.70
C PRO A 96 23.63 -20.13 -19.37
N LYS A 97 22.99 -19.00 -19.63
CA LYS A 97 23.45 -17.70 -19.10
C LYS A 97 23.60 -17.74 -17.58
N SER A 98 24.42 -16.82 -17.06
CA SER A 98 24.59 -16.63 -15.61
C SER A 98 23.23 -16.44 -14.90
N PRO A 99 23.08 -16.90 -13.64
CA PRO A 99 21.88 -16.64 -12.82
C PRO A 99 21.53 -15.14 -12.79
N PHE A 100 22.57 -14.31 -12.65
CA PHE A 100 22.55 -12.86 -12.72
C PHE A 100 21.82 -12.33 -13.96
N GLU A 101 22.33 -12.62 -15.17
CA GLU A 101 21.74 -12.15 -16.43
C GLU A 101 20.37 -12.74 -16.68
N CYS A 102 20.14 -13.99 -16.25
CA CYS A 102 18.85 -14.65 -16.40
C CYS A 102 17.76 -13.95 -15.58
N ILE A 103 18.03 -13.57 -14.33
CA ILE A 103 17.07 -12.83 -13.50
C ILE A 103 16.92 -11.40 -14.01
N GLU A 104 18.02 -10.73 -14.39
CA GLU A 104 17.98 -9.39 -14.99
C GLU A 104 17.05 -9.36 -16.21
N SER A 105 17.26 -10.24 -17.19
CA SER A 105 16.46 -10.29 -18.44
C SER A 105 15.03 -10.84 -18.29
N VAL A 106 14.71 -11.55 -17.20
CA VAL A 106 13.34 -12.01 -16.91
C VAL A 106 12.51 -10.96 -16.15
N VAL A 107 13.17 -10.06 -15.42
CA VAL A 107 12.52 -9.04 -14.57
C VAL A 107 12.54 -7.66 -15.22
N ASP A 108 13.63 -7.27 -15.85
CA ASP A 108 13.74 -6.04 -16.64
C ASP A 108 13.30 -6.30 -18.09
N ILE A 109 12.05 -5.95 -18.40
CA ILE A 109 11.53 -6.00 -19.77
C ILE A 109 11.31 -4.56 -20.23
N LYS A 110 12.30 -4.00 -20.93
CA LYS A 110 12.33 -2.62 -21.45
C LYS A 110 12.28 -1.53 -20.36
N GLY A 111 12.91 -1.75 -19.22
CA GLY A 111 12.92 -0.85 -18.07
C GLY A 111 11.72 -1.04 -17.13
N GLU A 112 10.89 -2.07 -17.32
CA GLU A 112 9.67 -2.30 -16.53
C GLU A 112 9.53 -3.75 -16.05
N ASN A 113 9.08 -3.92 -14.79
CA ASN A 113 8.69 -5.20 -14.21
C ASN A 113 7.31 -5.66 -14.73
N LYS A 114 7.20 -5.92 -16.03
CA LYS A 114 5.95 -6.30 -16.74
C LYS A 114 5.19 -7.46 -16.08
N HIS A 115 5.93 -8.41 -15.51
CA HIS A 115 5.38 -9.60 -14.86
C HIS A 115 5.08 -9.42 -13.36
N ARG A 116 5.54 -8.34 -12.73
CA ARG A 116 5.42 -8.05 -11.28
C ARG A 116 6.04 -9.15 -10.41
N TYR A 117 7.28 -9.49 -10.71
CA TYR A 117 8.09 -10.36 -9.87
C TYR A 117 8.60 -9.63 -8.62
N ILE A 118 8.55 -10.31 -7.48
CA ILE A 118 9.45 -10.09 -6.34
C ILE A 118 10.73 -10.88 -6.64
N VAL A 119 11.90 -10.34 -6.29
CA VAL A 119 13.17 -11.05 -6.44
C VAL A 119 13.80 -11.30 -5.07
N ALA A 120 14.05 -12.56 -4.75
CA ALA A 120 14.78 -12.98 -3.57
C ALA A 120 16.19 -13.43 -4.00
N CYS A 121 17.18 -12.59 -3.71
CA CYS A 121 18.52 -12.61 -4.30
C CYS A 121 19.54 -12.25 -3.23
N GLN A 122 20.64 -13.00 -3.14
CA GLN A 122 21.71 -12.69 -2.20
C GLN A 122 22.79 -11.80 -2.84
N ASN A 123 23.02 -11.94 -4.14
CA ASN A 123 23.95 -11.14 -4.92
C ASN A 123 23.71 -9.63 -4.74
N ILE A 124 24.77 -8.85 -4.52
CA ILE A 124 24.66 -7.41 -4.21
C ILE A 124 24.43 -6.59 -5.49
N ASP A 125 25.06 -7.00 -6.59
CA ASP A 125 25.07 -6.22 -7.83
C ASP A 125 23.85 -6.49 -8.71
N LEU A 126 23.30 -7.70 -8.69
CA LEU A 126 21.97 -7.96 -9.28
C LEU A 126 20.91 -7.08 -8.58
N ARG A 127 20.95 -7.00 -7.24
CA ARG A 127 20.11 -6.06 -6.48
C ARG A 127 20.42 -4.60 -6.82
N ARG A 128 21.69 -4.21 -7.00
CA ARG A 128 22.08 -2.85 -7.42
C ARG A 128 21.49 -2.47 -8.78
N LYS A 129 21.50 -3.38 -9.75
CA LYS A 129 20.86 -3.19 -11.05
C LYS A 129 19.33 -3.13 -10.92
N LEU A 130 18.71 -4.13 -10.29
CA LEU A 130 17.24 -4.21 -10.17
C LEU A 130 16.61 -3.04 -9.39
N ARG A 131 17.33 -2.35 -8.49
CA ARG A 131 16.85 -1.10 -7.87
C ARG A 131 16.60 0.02 -8.88
N ARG A 132 17.28 0.02 -10.04
CA ARG A 132 17.06 0.98 -11.14
C ARG A 132 15.70 0.75 -11.81
N VAL A 133 15.25 -0.50 -11.89
CA VAL A 133 13.94 -0.87 -12.42
C VAL A 133 12.85 -0.47 -11.41
N PRO A 134 11.84 0.31 -11.81
CA PRO A 134 10.73 0.66 -10.94
C PRO A 134 9.79 -0.54 -10.73
N GLY A 135 9.26 -0.68 -9.53
CA GLY A 135 8.28 -1.72 -9.21
C GLY A 135 8.87 -3.11 -8.99
N VAL A 136 10.15 -3.23 -8.64
CA VAL A 136 10.78 -4.51 -8.21
C VAL A 136 10.95 -4.52 -6.69
N PRO A 137 10.19 -5.34 -5.94
CA PRO A 137 10.46 -5.60 -4.53
C PRO A 137 11.64 -6.57 -4.39
N LEU A 138 12.67 -6.17 -3.65
CA LEU A 138 13.87 -6.97 -3.41
C LEU A 138 13.88 -7.56 -2.00
N ILE A 139 14.29 -8.82 -1.90
CA ILE A 139 14.42 -9.57 -0.65
C ILE A 139 15.80 -10.25 -0.62
N HIS A 140 16.45 -10.26 0.54
CA HIS A 140 17.71 -10.98 0.78
C HIS A 140 17.73 -11.61 2.18
N VAL A 141 18.74 -12.42 2.49
CA VAL A 141 18.94 -13.02 3.83
C VAL A 141 20.13 -12.38 4.53
N SER A 142 19.96 -12.04 5.81
CA SER A 142 21.03 -11.56 6.68
C SER A 142 20.93 -12.23 8.04
N ARG A 143 22.00 -12.95 8.44
CA ARG A 143 22.12 -13.68 9.72
C ARG A 143 20.85 -14.48 10.08
N ALA A 144 20.46 -15.40 9.18
CA ALA A 144 19.25 -16.24 9.27
C ALA A 144 17.90 -15.48 9.40
N VAL A 145 17.85 -14.20 9.00
CA VAL A 145 16.60 -13.43 8.90
C VAL A 145 16.43 -12.90 7.49
N MET A 146 15.26 -13.16 6.91
CA MET A 146 14.87 -12.61 5.62
C MET A 146 14.42 -11.16 5.76
N ILE A 147 14.87 -10.31 4.84
CA ILE A 147 14.70 -8.86 4.87
C ILE A 147 14.25 -8.38 3.49
N MET A 148 13.06 -7.78 3.41
CA MET A 148 12.68 -6.96 2.28
C MET A 148 13.40 -5.61 2.36
N GLU A 149 14.02 -5.18 1.26
CA GLU A 149 14.67 -3.88 1.13
C GLU A 149 13.64 -2.74 1.07
N PRO A 150 14.00 -1.50 1.45
CA PRO A 150 13.12 -0.34 1.25
C PRO A 150 12.80 -0.09 -0.23
N LEU A 151 11.77 0.72 -0.49
CA LEU A 151 11.32 1.09 -1.83
C LEU A 151 12.45 1.80 -2.60
N SER A 152 12.84 1.28 -3.77
CA SER A 152 13.93 1.86 -4.57
C SER A 152 13.59 3.28 -5.05
N ASP A 153 14.60 4.13 -5.27
CA ASP A 153 14.39 5.52 -5.69
C ASP A 153 13.60 5.64 -7.00
N ALA A 154 13.83 4.74 -7.97
CA ALA A 154 13.04 4.66 -9.20
C ALA A 154 11.56 4.37 -8.89
N SER A 155 11.30 3.38 -8.04
CA SER A 155 9.94 3.01 -7.61
C SER A 155 9.26 4.14 -6.81
N ALA A 156 10.01 4.84 -5.96
CA ALA A 156 9.53 5.94 -5.14
C ALA A 156 9.22 7.19 -5.98
N ARG A 157 10.06 7.52 -6.98
CA ARG A 157 9.81 8.61 -7.94
C ARG A 157 8.52 8.37 -8.74
N ILE A 158 8.34 7.17 -9.29
CA ILE A 158 7.11 6.83 -10.03
C ILE A 158 5.90 6.81 -9.10
N SER A 159 5.98 6.24 -7.89
CA SER A 159 4.84 6.24 -6.98
C SER A 159 4.43 7.66 -6.55
N LYS A 160 5.38 8.56 -6.25
CA LYS A 160 5.08 9.95 -5.93
C LYS A 160 4.41 10.67 -7.11
N ARG A 161 4.89 10.46 -8.34
CA ARG A 161 4.27 11.01 -9.57
C ARG A 161 2.83 10.50 -9.74
N MET A 162 2.61 9.19 -9.62
CA MET A 162 1.29 8.56 -9.74
C MET A 162 0.33 8.93 -8.59
N GLU A 163 0.86 9.32 -7.43
CA GLU A 163 0.10 9.84 -6.29
C GLU A 163 -0.31 11.30 -6.53
N GLN A 164 0.66 12.16 -6.88
CA GLN A 164 0.42 13.55 -7.26
C GLN A 164 -0.59 13.69 -8.40
N GLN A 165 -0.46 12.90 -9.47
CA GLN A 165 -1.39 12.92 -10.60
C GLN A 165 -2.85 12.66 -10.17
N LYS A 166 -3.08 11.69 -9.27
CA LYS A 166 -4.42 11.38 -8.75
C LYS A 166 -4.97 12.45 -7.82
N LEU A 167 -4.10 13.12 -7.06
CA LEU A 167 -4.47 14.24 -6.19
C LEU A 167 -4.86 15.47 -7.00
N PHE A 168 -4.11 15.80 -8.05
CA PHE A 168 -4.39 16.96 -8.89
C PHE A 168 -5.54 16.76 -9.87
N SER A 169 -5.70 15.58 -10.48
CA SER A 169 -6.83 15.32 -11.40
C SER A 169 -8.17 15.46 -10.67
N GLY A 170 -8.30 14.86 -9.48
CA GLY A 170 -9.52 14.93 -8.67
C GLY A 170 -9.89 16.33 -8.16
N LEU A 171 -8.96 17.30 -8.21
CA LEU A 171 -9.18 18.68 -7.76
C LEU A 171 -9.38 19.66 -8.93
N ASN A 172 -8.69 19.43 -10.06
CA ASN A 172 -8.68 20.37 -11.19
C ASN A 172 -9.61 19.96 -12.35
N ASP A 173 -9.99 18.68 -12.47
CA ASP A 173 -10.93 18.25 -13.51
C ASP A 173 -12.36 18.70 -13.18
N ALA A 174 -12.85 19.76 -13.83
CA ALA A 174 -14.22 20.25 -13.66
C ALA A 174 -15.29 19.15 -13.89
N LYS A 175 -15.00 18.17 -14.76
CA LYS A 175 -15.83 16.97 -14.97
C LYS A 175 -15.85 16.04 -13.76
N ALA A 176 -14.75 15.90 -13.03
CA ALA A 176 -14.69 15.13 -11.78
C ALA A 176 -15.35 15.87 -10.60
N ALA A 177 -15.28 17.21 -10.61
CA ALA A 177 -16.00 18.07 -9.66
C ALA A 177 -17.53 18.11 -9.87
N GLY A 178 -18.08 17.31 -10.80
CA GLY A 178 -19.52 17.26 -11.09
C GLY A 178 -20.08 18.48 -11.82
N ILE A 179 -19.23 19.42 -12.23
CA ILE A 179 -19.64 20.58 -13.02
C ILE A 179 -19.82 20.11 -14.45
N LYS A 180 -21.08 20.05 -14.91
CA LYS A 180 -21.38 19.90 -16.33
C LYS A 180 -20.83 21.10 -17.08
N ALA A 181 -19.65 20.95 -17.70
CA ALA A 181 -19.17 21.88 -18.70
C ALA A 181 -20.23 21.98 -19.79
N ALA A 182 -20.69 23.19 -20.10
CA ALA A 182 -21.62 23.41 -21.19
C ALA A 182 -20.92 23.05 -22.50
N GLU A 183 -21.51 22.14 -23.27
CA GLU A 183 -20.92 21.65 -24.51
C GLU A 183 -21.01 22.76 -25.56
N THR A 184 -19.86 23.32 -25.93
CA THR A 184 -19.69 24.18 -27.11
C THR A 184 -19.74 23.30 -28.35
N GLU A 185 -20.95 22.93 -28.75
CA GLU A 185 -21.20 22.18 -29.98
C GLU A 185 -20.68 22.97 -31.19
N LYS A 186 -19.72 22.38 -31.92
CA LYS A 186 -19.45 22.75 -33.30
C LYS A 186 -20.53 22.09 -34.15
N VAL A 187 -21.27 22.88 -34.91
CA VAL A 187 -22.22 22.41 -35.92
C VAL A 187 -21.81 23.03 -37.25
N GLU A 188 -21.54 22.18 -38.25
CA GLU A 188 -21.27 22.59 -39.63
C GLU A 188 -22.58 22.66 -40.45
N ASP A 189 -22.50 23.25 -41.63
CA ASP A 189 -23.65 23.70 -42.42
C ASP A 189 -24.63 22.60 -42.89
N LYS A 190 -25.93 22.82 -42.66
CA LYS A 190 -26.97 22.91 -43.72
C LYS A 190 -28.30 23.39 -43.17
N GLY A 191 -28.81 24.50 -43.71
CA GLY A 191 -29.99 25.19 -43.19
C GLY A 191 -31.34 24.77 -43.79
N LYS A 192 -32.40 24.98 -43.01
CA LYS A 192 -33.72 25.47 -43.45
C LYS A 192 -34.53 26.03 -42.28
N GLU A 193 -35.23 27.13 -42.57
CA GLU A 193 -36.37 27.82 -41.93
C GLU A 193 -36.74 27.57 -40.43
N ALA A 194 -37.04 28.67 -39.73
CA ALA A 194 -37.49 28.72 -38.33
C ALA A 194 -39.05 28.78 -38.24
N PRO A 195 -39.72 28.65 -37.06
CA PRO A 195 -39.54 29.54 -35.91
C PRO A 195 -39.54 28.88 -34.50
N GLU A 196 -39.43 29.74 -33.49
CA GLU A 196 -39.09 29.51 -32.08
C GLU A 196 -39.88 28.49 -31.25
N ALA A 197 -39.17 27.81 -30.34
CA ALA A 197 -39.71 27.36 -29.04
C ALA A 197 -38.63 27.35 -27.93
N LYS A 198 -38.53 28.43 -27.13
CA LYS A 198 -37.54 28.55 -26.05
C LYS A 198 -37.99 27.80 -24.77
N PRO A 199 -37.23 26.80 -24.26
CA PRO A 199 -37.62 26.09 -23.05
C PRO A 199 -37.52 26.99 -21.80
N LYS A 200 -38.58 27.00 -20.99
CA LYS A 200 -38.70 27.88 -19.81
C LYS A 200 -37.69 27.48 -18.72
N LYS A 201 -36.65 28.32 -18.51
CA LYS A 201 -35.77 28.21 -17.33
C LYS A 201 -36.62 28.26 -16.05
N ARG A 202 -36.67 27.16 -15.29
CA ARG A 202 -37.33 27.13 -13.97
C ARG A 202 -36.65 28.17 -13.07
N LYS A 203 -37.41 29.18 -12.60
CA LYS A 203 -36.88 30.22 -11.71
C LYS A 203 -36.35 29.54 -10.44
N LEU A 204 -35.05 29.66 -10.19
CA LEU A 204 -34.44 29.20 -8.95
C LEU A 204 -34.88 30.14 -7.82
N GLY A 205 -35.83 29.69 -7.00
CA GLY A 205 -36.28 30.46 -5.85
C GLY A 205 -35.14 30.70 -4.82
N PRO A 206 -35.32 31.62 -3.86
CA PRO A 206 -34.36 31.84 -2.80
C PRO A 206 -33.98 30.53 -2.11
N LYS A 207 -32.67 30.30 -1.91
CA LYS A 207 -32.14 29.09 -1.28
C LYS A 207 -32.64 29.01 0.17
N GLN A 208 -33.74 28.29 0.40
CA GLN A 208 -34.21 28.04 1.75
C GLN A 208 -33.20 27.18 2.54
N PRO A 209 -33.14 27.30 3.88
CA PRO A 209 -32.24 26.50 4.70
C PRO A 209 -32.44 25.00 4.46
N ASN A 210 -31.36 24.22 4.52
CA ASN A 210 -31.42 22.76 4.48
C ASN A 210 -32.44 22.27 5.54
N PRO A 211 -33.44 21.45 5.18
CA PRO A 211 -34.49 21.02 6.12
C PRO A 211 -33.95 20.26 7.35
N LEU A 212 -32.73 19.71 7.30
CA LEU A 212 -32.05 19.13 8.47
C LEU A 212 -31.49 20.16 9.47
N SER A 213 -31.35 21.42 9.07
CA SER A 213 -30.89 22.52 9.93
C SER A 213 -32.01 23.21 10.73
N MET A 214 -33.28 22.98 10.37
CA MET A 214 -34.41 23.47 11.15
C MET A 214 -34.65 22.55 12.35
N LYS A 215 -34.51 23.09 13.57
CA LYS A 215 -34.94 22.39 14.79
C LYS A 215 -36.44 22.11 14.69
N LYS A 216 -36.83 20.83 14.84
CA LYS A 216 -38.25 20.42 14.78
C LYS A 216 -39.08 21.26 15.76
N LYS A 217 -40.17 21.85 15.27
CA LYS A 217 -41.11 22.65 16.07
C LYS A 217 -41.65 21.78 17.22
N LYS A 218 -41.47 22.22 18.47
CA LYS A 218 -42.17 21.62 19.61
C LYS A 218 -43.68 21.88 19.45
N LYS A 219 -44.50 20.89 19.80
CA LYS A 219 -45.89 21.13 20.18
C LYS A 219 -45.88 21.42 21.68
N ASP A 220 -46.14 22.66 22.04
CA ASP A 220 -46.81 22.98 23.29
C ASP A 220 -48.31 22.73 23.07
N GLY A 221 -49.08 22.38 24.10
CA GLY A 221 -50.49 22.04 23.91
C GLY A 221 -51.30 22.00 25.19
N ASN A 222 -52.62 21.88 25.05
CA ASN A 222 -53.54 21.37 26.07
C ASN A 222 -54.92 21.08 25.47
N SER A 223 -55.50 19.90 25.75
CA SER A 223 -56.89 19.71 26.21
C SER A 223 -57.32 18.23 26.10
N GLU A 224 -57.71 17.65 27.24
CA GLU A 224 -58.82 16.71 27.53
C GLU A 224 -59.50 15.87 26.40
N GLN A 225 -60.03 14.64 26.62
CA GLN A 225 -60.56 14.04 27.87
C GLN A 225 -60.71 12.48 27.78
N LYS A 226 -60.95 11.82 28.95
CA LYS A 226 -61.56 10.49 29.21
C LYS A 226 -60.75 9.16 29.11
N ASN A 227 -60.65 8.52 30.30
CA ASN A 227 -60.58 7.10 30.75
C ASN A 227 -60.84 5.95 29.72
N VAL A 228 -60.40 4.68 29.88
CA VAL A 228 -60.51 3.76 31.06
C VAL A 228 -59.48 2.59 31.00
N GLY A 229 -58.91 2.19 32.15
CA GLY A 229 -58.42 0.82 32.47
C GLY A 229 -57.13 0.30 31.79
N THR A 230 -56.38 -0.69 32.31
CA THR A 230 -56.41 -1.43 33.60
C THR A 230 -55.01 -2.02 33.90
N LYS A 231 -54.61 -2.08 35.19
CA LYS A 231 -53.51 -2.84 35.87
C LYS A 231 -52.52 -3.67 35.00
N LYS A 232 -51.19 -3.65 35.24
CA LYS A 232 -50.53 -4.04 36.51
C LYS A 232 -49.10 -3.49 36.70
N ASP A 233 -48.74 -3.26 37.97
CA ASP A 233 -47.60 -3.79 38.75
C ASP A 233 -46.29 -4.18 38.01
N ASN A 234 -45.04 -3.91 38.42
CA ASN A 234 -44.32 -3.20 39.53
C ASN A 234 -42.79 -3.17 39.11
N GLU A 235 -41.75 -2.62 39.75
CA GLU A 235 -41.39 -1.71 40.89
C GLU A 235 -39.95 -1.18 40.58
N ASP A 236 -39.65 0.13 40.64
CA ASP A 236 -39.02 0.93 41.73
C ASP A 236 -37.45 1.10 41.64
N ASP A 237 -36.91 2.06 42.42
CA ASP A 237 -35.50 2.43 42.73
C ASP A 237 -34.59 3.16 41.68
N SER A 238 -34.88 4.46 41.50
CA SER A 238 -33.99 5.62 41.80
C SER A 238 -32.57 5.88 41.19
N THR A 239 -32.02 7.06 41.56
CA THR A 239 -30.69 7.68 41.30
C THR A 239 -30.26 8.13 39.89
N ASP A 240 -30.75 9.32 39.52
CA ASP A 240 -30.08 10.34 38.67
C ASP A 240 -28.53 10.30 38.71
N LYS A 241 -27.89 10.05 37.56
CA LYS A 241 -26.43 10.25 37.38
C LYS A 241 -26.08 10.96 36.06
N LYS A 242 -25.71 12.24 36.20
CA LYS A 242 -25.30 13.19 35.14
C LYS A 242 -24.15 12.68 34.24
N LYS A 243 -24.29 12.86 32.91
CA LYS A 243 -23.24 12.56 31.92
C LYS A 243 -21.99 13.44 32.09
N ARG A 244 -20.88 12.81 32.51
CA ARG A 244 -19.59 13.45 32.82
C ARG A 244 -18.83 13.91 31.56
N LYS A 245 -18.85 15.20 31.22
CA LYS A 245 -18.00 15.79 30.17
C LYS A 245 -16.52 15.64 30.53
N ARG A 246 -15.69 15.10 29.63
CA ARG A 246 -14.22 15.11 29.76
C ARG A 246 -13.69 16.50 29.38
N ARG A 247 -12.98 17.17 30.28
CA ARG A 247 -12.13 18.33 29.96
C ARG A 247 -10.73 17.83 29.56
N HIS A 248 -10.13 18.45 28.55
CA HIS A 248 -8.72 18.22 28.22
C HIS A 248 -7.85 18.90 29.29
N LYS A 249 -6.85 18.17 29.82
CA LYS A 249 -5.85 18.71 30.75
C LYS A 249 -4.61 19.10 29.95
N ALA A 250 -4.31 20.39 29.87
CA ALA A 250 -3.02 20.85 29.35
C ALA A 250 -1.88 20.32 30.24
N LYS A 251 -0.74 19.98 29.63
CA LYS A 251 0.48 19.71 30.40
C LYS A 251 1.09 21.05 30.83
N LYS A 252 1.64 21.07 32.04
CA LYS A 252 2.50 22.14 32.55
C LYS A 252 3.94 21.65 32.44
N GLU A 253 4.84 22.50 31.97
CA GLU A 253 6.27 22.18 31.86
C GLU A 253 6.94 22.26 33.25
N PRO A 254 7.94 21.41 33.53
CA PRO A 254 8.88 21.64 34.62
C PRO A 254 9.96 22.64 34.16
N SER A 255 10.39 23.52 35.06
CA SER A 255 11.53 24.42 34.85
C SER A 255 12.85 23.67 35.01
N ASP A 256 13.80 23.86 34.08
CA ASP A 256 15.19 23.51 34.33
C ASP A 256 15.80 24.40 35.43
N SER A 257 16.62 23.79 36.28
CA SER A 257 17.38 24.45 37.34
C SER A 257 18.88 24.32 37.06
N HIS A 258 19.63 25.42 37.12
CA HIS A 258 21.08 25.42 36.92
C HIS A 258 21.79 24.40 37.84
N GLY A 259 22.79 23.73 37.26
CA GLY A 259 23.67 22.77 37.94
C GLY A 259 24.96 22.64 37.15
N GLU A 260 25.80 23.67 37.24
CA GLU A 260 27.03 23.82 36.44
C GLU A 260 28.25 23.37 37.24
N SER A 261 28.86 22.24 36.84
CA SER A 261 29.99 21.64 37.54
C SER A 261 31.04 21.07 36.57
N GLN A 262 32.22 21.71 36.58
CA GLN A 262 33.54 21.13 36.32
C GLN A 262 33.77 20.32 35.03
N LYS A 263 34.52 20.94 34.11
CA LYS A 263 35.73 20.32 33.57
C LYS A 263 36.90 21.30 33.61
N GLN A 264 37.92 20.96 34.40
CA GLN A 264 39.29 21.35 34.11
C GLN A 264 39.89 20.26 33.21
N ASP A 265 40.77 20.66 32.29
CA ASP A 265 42.01 19.96 31.94
C ASP A 265 42.85 20.98 31.18
N GLU A 266 44.09 21.20 31.61
CA GLU A 266 44.96 22.32 31.22
C GLU A 266 46.37 21.77 31.01
N SER A 267 46.93 21.93 29.80
CA SER A 267 48.26 21.40 29.46
C SER A 267 48.88 22.09 28.23
N ASP A 268 49.48 23.27 28.45
CA ASP A 268 50.41 23.91 27.50
C ASP A 268 51.42 24.77 28.29
N ALA A 269 52.51 24.13 28.73
CA ALA A 269 53.72 24.75 29.31
C ALA A 269 54.90 23.75 29.26
#